data_AF-A0A964QIJ5-F1
#
_entry.id   AF-A0A964QIJ5-F1
#
_cell.length_a   1.000
_cell.length_b   1.000
_cell.length_c   1.000
_cell.angle_alpha   90.00
_cell.angle_beta   90.00
_cell.angle_gamma   90.00
#
_symmetry.space_group_name_H-M   'P 1'
#
loop_
_entity.id
_entity.type
_entity.pdbx_description
1 polymer ?
#
loop_
_entity_poly.entity_id
_entity_poly.type
_entity_poly.pdbx_seq_one_letter_code
_entity_poly.pdbx_strand_id
1 'polypeptide(L)' 'MQQTFRADGAGKLGRNEPCWCGSGKKYKKCHLNEDQQALD' A
#
# COMPACT_ATOMS: atom_id res chain seq x y z
N MET A 1 -21.04 17.17 18.81
CA MET A 1 -20.00 16.39 19.50
C MET A 1 -20.09 14.95 19.04
N GLN A 2 -18.98 14.42 18.51
CA GLN A 2 -18.78 13.07 17.93
C GLN A 2 -19.63 12.79 16.67
N GLN A 3 -19.07 12.23 15.58
CA GLN A 3 -18.43 10.92 15.52
C GLN A 3 -17.42 10.83 14.34
N THR A 4 -16.15 10.55 14.62
CA THR A 4 -15.09 10.25 13.64
C THR A 4 -14.80 8.74 13.63
N PHE A 5 -15.64 7.96 12.95
CA PHE A 5 -15.38 6.53 12.78
C PHE A 5 -14.38 6.31 11.65
N ARG A 6 -13.23 5.78 12.05
CA ARG A 6 -12.04 5.49 11.24
C ARG A 6 -12.39 4.47 10.16
N ALA A 7 -12.06 4.81 8.90
CA ALA A 7 -12.08 3.86 7.81
C ALA A 7 -11.00 2.79 8.05
N ASP A 8 -11.44 1.56 8.24
CA ASP A 8 -10.63 0.36 8.18
C ASP A 8 -10.07 0.21 6.76
N GLY A 9 -8.87 0.73 6.55
CA GLY A 9 -8.15 0.66 5.28
C GLY A 9 -7.65 -0.75 5.04
N ALA A 10 -8.55 -1.65 4.64
CA ALA A 10 -8.23 -3.01 4.25
C ALA A 10 -7.16 -3.05 3.13
N GLY A 11 -6.02 -3.67 3.45
CA GLY A 11 -5.33 -4.57 2.51
C GLY A 11 -4.32 -3.98 1.52
N LYS A 12 -3.90 -2.73 1.62
CA LYS A 12 -2.79 -2.23 0.78
C LYS A 12 -1.50 -2.27 1.57
N LEU A 13 -0.59 -3.17 1.17
CA LEU A 13 0.76 -3.25 1.71
C LEU A 13 1.31 -1.84 1.88
N GLY A 14 1.75 -1.49 3.10
CA GLY A 14 2.16 -0.15 3.41
C GLY A 14 3.25 0.30 2.45
N ARG A 15 3.15 1.51 1.89
CA ARG A 15 4.12 2.03 0.90
C ARG A 15 5.58 1.87 1.34
N ASN A 16 5.85 1.87 2.64
CA ASN A 16 7.20 1.78 3.20
C ASN A 16 7.63 0.34 3.59
N GLU A 17 6.74 -0.65 3.51
CA GLU A 17 7.00 -2.05 3.83
C GLU A 17 7.92 -2.71 2.78
N PRO A 18 8.65 -3.79 3.13
CA PRO A 18 9.39 -4.57 2.15
C PRO A 18 8.44 -5.11 1.07
N CYS A 19 8.87 -5.05 -0.18
CA CYS A 19 8.05 -5.50 -1.30
C CYS A 19 7.82 -7.02 -1.25
N TRP A 20 6.59 -7.44 -1.55
CA TRP A 20 6.17 -8.84 -1.54
C TRP A 20 6.94 -9.73 -2.53
N CYS A 21 7.57 -9.15 -3.54
CA CYS A 21 8.37 -9.86 -4.56
C CYS A 21 9.72 -10.39 -4.05
N GLY A 22 10.08 -10.17 -2.78
CA GLY A 22 11.34 -10.66 -2.20
C GLY A 22 12.60 -9.93 -2.67
N SER A 23 12.47 -8.82 -3.42
CA SER A 23 13.63 -8.06 -3.92
C SER A 23 14.39 -7.26 -2.85
N GLY A 24 13.96 -7.30 -1.58
CA GLY A 24 14.55 -6.49 -0.49
C GLY A 24 14.34 -4.98 -0.60
N LYS A 25 13.69 -4.51 -1.66
CA LYS A 25 13.34 -3.10 -1.89
C LYS A 25 12.02 -2.76 -1.21
N LYS A 26 11.83 -1.49 -0.81
CA LYS A 26 10.54 -1.00 -0.29
C LYS A 26 9.46 -1.10 -1.36
N TYR A 27 8.24 -1.44 -0.98
CA TYR A 27 7.07 -1.58 -1.86
C TYR A 27 6.91 -0.36 -2.76
N LYS A 28 7.02 0.87 -2.21
CA LYS A 28 6.97 2.12 -2.98
C LYS A 28 8.00 2.28 -4.10
N LYS A 29 9.12 1.58 -4.02
CA LYS A 29 10.22 1.64 -5.00
C LYS A 29 10.30 0.39 -5.88
N CYS A 30 9.38 -0.54 -5.70
CA CYS A 30 9.32 -1.78 -6.45
C CYS A 30 7.93 -1.83 -7.10
N HIS A 31 7.03 -2.67 -6.60
CA HIS A 31 5.74 -2.93 -7.25
C HIS A 31 4.64 -1.89 -6.97
N LEU A 32 4.87 -0.85 -6.15
CA LEU A 32 3.81 0.16 -5.90
C LEU A 32 3.42 0.93 -7.16
N ASN A 33 4.37 1.29 -8.03
CA ASN A 33 4.03 1.99 -9.28
C ASN A 33 3.26 1.08 -10.26
N GLU A 34 3.52 -0.22 -10.21
CA GLU A 34 2.83 -1.23 -11.03
C GLU A 34 1.42 -1.48 -10.48
N ASP A 35 1.27 -1.66 -9.16
CA ASP A 35 -0.02 -1.80 -8.47
C ASP A 35 -0.90 -0.55 -8.61
N GLN A 36 -0.30 0.64 -8.59
CA GLN A 36 -1.00 1.90 -8.76
C GLN A 36 -1.50 2.12 -10.20
N GLN A 37 -0.83 1.51 -11.20
CA GLN A 37 -1.24 1.56 -12.61
C GLN A 37 -2.33 0.55 -12.97
N ALA A 38 -2.61 -0.45 -12.11
CA ALA A 38 -3.65 -1.47 -12.35
C ALA A 38 -5.09 -0.99 -12.01
N LEU A 39 -5.30 0.33 -11.87
CA LEU A 39 -6.58 0.95 -11.51
C LEU A 39 -7.05 1.98 -12.56
N ASP A 40 -6.57 1.88 -13.79
CA ASP A 40 -7.20 2.47 -14.99
C ASP A 40 -8.01 1.40 -15.72
#